data_AF-A0A915UCK4-F1
#
_entry.id   AF-A0A915UCK4-F1
#
_cell.length_a   1.000
_cell.length_b   1.000
_cell.length_c   1.000
_cell.angle_alpha   90.00
_cell.angle_beta   90.00
_cell.angle_gamma   90.00
#
_symmetry.space_group_name_H-M   'P 1'
#
loop_
_entity.id
_entity.type
_entity.pdbx_description
1 polymer ?
#
loop_
_entity_poly.entity_id
_entity_poly.type
_entity_poly.pdbx_seq_one_letter_code
_entity_poly.pdbx_strand_id
1 'polypeptide(L)'
;MSYVGVSGDTLVLMADDARVKEVAWKGADCTALSLAGEHAVFVASDGDSTYRVFVDGRQVAEHTARRLDNVRTSLSGETVHVAYDLTQRDASGKATSVVAVDGAAGPVYDEILSAGIPTISVEGTVTYVARRGRQFVRVTQVPET
;
A
#
# COMPACT_ATOMS: atom_id res chain seq x y z
N MET A 1 4.74 -16.12 -12.39
CA MET A 1 3.50 -15.39 -12.03
C MET A 1 3.31 -15.54 -10.53
N SER A 2 3.00 -14.46 -9.81
CA SER A 2 2.81 -14.50 -8.35
C SER A 2 1.39 -14.11 -7.97
N TYR A 3 0.80 -14.85 -7.06
CA TYR A 3 -0.56 -14.62 -6.57
C TYR A 3 -0.68 -15.04 -5.11
N VAL A 4 -1.71 -14.56 -4.42
CA VAL A 4 -2.06 -15.03 -3.07
C VAL A 4 -3.27 -15.94 -3.17
N GLY A 5 -3.16 -17.13 -2.59
CA GLY A 5 -4.31 -17.94 -2.22
C GLY A 5 -4.73 -17.63 -0.79
N VAL A 6 -6.03 -17.55 -0.54
CA VAL A 6 -6.55 -17.52 0.84
C VAL A 6 -6.97 -18.94 1.20
N SER A 7 -6.48 -19.47 2.31
CA SER A 7 -6.85 -20.78 2.85
C SER A 7 -7.23 -20.65 4.32
N GLY A 8 -8.53 -20.55 4.59
CA GLY A 8 -9.04 -20.29 5.94
C GLY A 8 -8.46 -18.99 6.51
N ASP A 9 -7.85 -19.08 7.70
CA ASP A 9 -7.18 -17.98 8.39
C ASP A 9 -5.72 -17.80 7.93
N THR A 10 -5.39 -18.09 6.66
CA THR A 10 -4.00 -18.05 6.17
C THR A 10 -3.93 -17.52 4.75
N LEU A 11 -3.06 -16.53 4.52
CA LEU A 11 -2.63 -16.12 3.20
C LEU A 11 -1.44 -16.98 2.79
N VAL A 12 -1.57 -17.63 1.64
CA VAL A 12 -0.53 -18.45 1.03
C VAL A 12 0.01 -17.69 -0.16
N LEU A 13 1.25 -17.23 -0.05
CA LEU A 13 1.97 -16.59 -1.14
C LEU A 13 2.46 -17.67 -2.12
N MET A 14 2.07 -17.54 -3.37
CA MET A 14 2.48 -18.41 -4.46
C MET A 14 3.37 -17.64 -5.44
N ALA A 15 4.49 -18.22 -5.85
CA ALA A 15 5.29 -17.76 -6.97
C ALA A 15 5.63 -18.94 -7.87
N ASP A 16 5.32 -18.81 -9.16
CA ASP A 16 5.55 -19.86 -10.17
C ASP A 16 4.99 -21.23 -9.73
N ASP A 17 3.74 -21.19 -9.23
CA ASP A 17 2.97 -22.33 -8.71
C ASP A 17 3.57 -23.05 -7.47
N ALA A 18 4.62 -22.48 -6.87
CA ALA A 18 5.19 -22.94 -5.60
C ALA A 18 4.70 -22.10 -4.42
N ARG A 19 4.45 -22.75 -3.27
CA ARG A 19 4.24 -22.05 -1.99
C ARG A 19 5.55 -21.43 -1.54
N VAL A 20 5.58 -20.11 -1.42
CA VAL A 20 6.75 -19.36 -0.98
C VAL A 20 6.64 -19.01 0.49
N LYS A 21 5.45 -18.64 0.95
CA LYS A 21 5.24 -18.18 2.32
C LYS A 21 3.79 -18.40 2.78
N GLU A 22 3.61 -18.73 4.05
CA GLU A 22 2.30 -18.77 4.69
C GLU A 22 2.26 -17.70 5.79
N VAL A 23 1.18 -16.93 5.81
CA VAL A 23 0.97 -15.86 6.77
C VAL A 23 -0.39 -16.04 7.41
N ALA A 24 -0.42 -16.24 8.73
CA ALA A 24 -1.67 -16.30 9.47
C ALA A 24 -2.41 -14.95 9.40
N TRP A 25 -3.68 -14.98 9.00
CA TRP A 25 -4.54 -13.81 8.88
C TRP A 25 -5.98 -14.15 9.25
N LYS A 26 -6.57 -13.40 10.19
CA LYS A 26 -7.96 -13.57 10.65
C LYS A 26 -8.80 -12.34 10.37
N GLY A 27 -9.00 -11.98 9.10
CA GLY A 27 -9.88 -10.86 8.78
C GLY A 27 -10.55 -10.99 7.43
N ALA A 28 -11.49 -10.07 7.20
CA ALA A 28 -12.56 -10.23 6.23
C ALA A 28 -12.07 -10.39 4.79
N ASP A 29 -11.11 -9.57 4.36
CA ASP A 29 -10.60 -9.60 2.98
C ASP A 29 -9.14 -9.15 2.86
N CYS A 30 -8.42 -9.74 1.88
CA CYS A 30 -7.14 -9.24 1.38
C CYS A 30 -7.41 -8.40 0.12
N THR A 31 -7.10 -7.10 0.16
CA THR A 31 -7.50 -6.15 -0.90
C THR A 31 -6.38 -5.81 -1.86
N ALA A 32 -5.11 -6.02 -1.48
CA ALA A 32 -3.96 -5.78 -2.34
C ALA A 32 -2.74 -6.61 -1.91
N LEU A 33 -1.86 -6.89 -2.87
CA LEU A 33 -0.64 -7.68 -2.69
C LEU A 33 0.50 -7.09 -3.54
N SER A 34 1.71 -7.06 -2.98
CA SER A 34 2.96 -6.79 -3.69
C SER A 34 4.11 -7.62 -3.11
N LEU A 35 5.17 -7.81 -3.89
CA LEU A 35 6.37 -8.57 -3.50
C LEU A 35 7.63 -7.72 -3.56
N ALA A 36 8.52 -7.91 -2.59
CA ALA A 36 9.86 -7.33 -2.55
C ALA A 36 10.88 -8.42 -2.26
N GLY A 37 11.44 -9.03 -3.30
CA GLY A 37 12.24 -10.26 -3.15
C GLY A 37 11.39 -11.39 -2.57
N GLU A 38 11.83 -11.96 -1.44
CA GLU A 38 11.09 -13.01 -0.70
C GLU A 38 10.06 -12.43 0.30
N HIS A 39 9.99 -11.11 0.43
CA HIS A 39 9.07 -10.46 1.36
C HIS A 39 7.70 -10.25 0.74
N ALA A 40 6.67 -10.66 1.48
CA ALA A 40 5.28 -10.49 1.11
C ALA A 40 4.71 -9.22 1.73
N VAL A 41 4.10 -8.37 0.92
CA VAL A 41 3.37 -7.19 1.39
C VAL A 41 1.93 -7.31 1.00
N PHE A 42 1.02 -7.28 1.98
CA PHE A 42 -0.40 -7.35 1.71
C PHE A 42 -1.17 -6.34 2.54
N VAL A 43 -2.35 -6.01 2.04
CA VAL A 43 -3.29 -5.14 2.70
C VAL A 43 -4.53 -5.93 3.00
N ALA A 44 -5.00 -5.80 4.23
CA ALA A 44 -6.23 -6.42 4.66
C ALA A 44 -7.20 -5.38 5.21
N SER A 45 -8.48 -5.67 5.03
CA SER A 45 -9.59 -4.86 5.53
C SER A 45 -10.49 -5.71 6.41
N ASP A 46 -11.04 -5.11 7.47
CA ASP A 46 -12.11 -5.69 8.26
C ASP A 46 -13.51 -5.33 7.74
N GLY A 47 -13.60 -4.55 6.67
CA GLY A 47 -14.86 -4.06 6.10
C GLY A 47 -15.32 -2.73 6.69
N ASP A 48 -14.77 -2.29 7.81
CA ASP A 48 -15.16 -1.07 8.53
C ASP A 48 -14.29 0.14 8.13
N SER A 49 -13.86 0.20 6.86
CA SER A 49 -12.95 1.24 6.35
C SER A 49 -11.59 1.29 7.07
N THR A 50 -11.22 0.23 7.80
CA THR A 50 -9.91 0.09 8.42
C THR A 50 -9.05 -0.83 7.57
N TYR A 51 -7.95 -0.28 7.07
CA TYR A 51 -6.96 -1.01 6.28
C TYR A 51 -5.69 -1.20 7.08
N ARG A 52 -5.20 -2.43 7.13
CA ARG A 52 -3.94 -2.81 7.79
C ARG A 52 -2.96 -3.29 6.75
N VAL A 53 -1.74 -2.78 6.82
CA VAL A 53 -0.64 -3.13 5.92
C VAL A 53 0.31 -4.05 6.65
N PHE A 54 0.68 -5.15 6.01
CA PHE A 54 1.54 -6.17 6.58
C PHE A 54 2.77 -6.37 5.70
N VAL A 55 3.91 -6.57 6.34
CA VAL A 55 5.14 -7.08 5.73
C VAL A 55 5.45 -8.38 6.42
N ASP A 56 5.44 -9.50 5.68
CA ASP A 56 5.72 -10.83 6.22
C ASP A 56 4.86 -11.24 7.42
N GLY A 57 3.60 -10.79 7.43
CA GLY A 57 2.65 -11.05 8.52
C GLY A 57 2.82 -10.14 9.73
N ARG A 58 3.84 -9.28 9.77
CA ARG A 58 3.94 -8.21 10.76
C ARG A 58 3.13 -7.01 10.28
N GLN A 59 2.17 -6.56 11.08
CA GLN A 59 1.48 -5.30 10.83
C GLN A 59 2.49 -4.14 10.92
N VAL A 60 2.55 -3.32 9.87
CA VAL A 60 3.44 -2.16 9.80
C VAL A 60 2.69 -0.83 9.79
N ALA A 61 1.43 -0.83 9.36
CA ALA A 61 0.60 0.36 9.35
C ALA A 61 -0.89 0.02 9.49
N GLU A 62 -1.66 1.00 9.97
CA GLU A 62 -3.13 0.97 10.01
C GLU A 62 -3.67 2.33 9.60
N HIS A 63 -4.71 2.34 8.76
CA HIS A 63 -5.33 3.54 8.23
C HIS A 63 -6.84 3.41 8.22
N THR A 64 -7.54 4.43 8.72
CA THR A 64 -8.95 4.61 8.40
C THR A 64 -9.07 5.34 7.06
N ALA A 65 -9.60 4.68 6.04
CA ALA A 65 -9.73 5.22 4.70
C ALA A 65 -10.94 4.60 3.99
N ARG A 66 -11.47 5.30 3.00
CA ARG A 66 -12.52 4.74 2.13
C ARG A 66 -11.98 3.64 1.22
N ARG A 67 -10.72 3.78 0.81
CA ARG A 67 -10.03 2.85 -0.10
C ARG A 67 -8.53 2.94 0.11
N LEU A 68 -7.86 1.78 0.03
CA LEU A 68 -6.41 1.67 -0.07
C LEU A 68 -6.08 0.86 -1.32
N ASP A 69 -5.38 1.48 -2.26
CA ASP A 69 -5.03 0.89 -3.56
C ASP A 69 -3.55 1.14 -3.91
N ASN A 70 -3.13 0.64 -5.08
CA ASN A 70 -1.81 0.91 -5.68
C ASN A 70 -0.63 0.59 -4.76
N VAL A 71 -0.70 -0.52 -4.04
CA VAL A 71 0.43 -1.00 -3.21
C VAL A 71 1.63 -1.28 -4.10
N ARG A 72 2.74 -0.62 -3.80
CA ARG A 72 4.04 -0.75 -4.46
C ARG A 72 5.09 -1.04 -3.43
N THR A 73 6.06 -1.86 -3.81
CA THR A 73 7.14 -2.28 -2.92
C THR A 73 8.49 -2.16 -3.60
N SER A 74 9.51 -1.92 -2.78
CA SER A 74 10.91 -2.02 -3.17
C SER A 74 11.74 -2.60 -2.03
N LEU A 75 12.96 -3.03 -2.32
CA LEU A 75 13.84 -3.69 -1.37
C LEU A 75 15.23 -3.04 -1.40
N SER A 76 15.65 -2.39 -0.31
CA SER A 76 17.01 -1.90 -0.09
C SER A 76 17.71 -2.75 0.96
N GLY A 77 18.52 -3.73 0.53
CA GLY A 77 19.06 -4.75 1.43
C GLY A 77 17.95 -5.60 2.03
N GLU A 78 17.80 -5.58 3.35
CA GLU A 78 16.72 -6.26 4.10
C GLU A 78 15.51 -5.36 4.38
N THR A 79 15.58 -4.09 3.95
CA THR A 79 14.51 -3.12 4.19
C THR A 79 13.51 -3.15 3.05
N VAL A 80 12.28 -3.57 3.36
CA VAL A 80 11.14 -3.46 2.44
C VAL A 80 10.52 -2.08 2.60
N HIS A 81 10.52 -1.30 1.52
CA HIS A 81 9.74 -0.07 1.46
C HIS A 81 8.39 -0.35 0.82
N VAL A 82 7.34 0.26 1.35
CA VAL A 82 5.95 0.10 0.90
C VAL A 82 5.31 1.46 0.65
N ALA A 83 4.71 1.65 -0.52
CA ALA A 83 3.93 2.83 -0.84
C ALA A 83 2.53 2.47 -1.31
N TYR A 84 1.53 3.27 -0.97
CA TYR A 84 0.14 3.03 -1.35
C TYR A 84 -0.69 4.30 -1.32
N ASP A 85 -1.77 4.31 -2.08
CA ASP A 85 -2.70 5.42 -2.17
C ASP A 85 -3.87 5.21 -1.20
N LEU A 86 -4.18 6.23 -0.42
CA LEU A 86 -5.34 6.28 0.46
C LEU A 86 -6.35 7.26 -0.10
N THR A 87 -7.60 6.82 -0.27
CA THR A 87 -8.73 7.73 -0.52
C THR A 87 -9.47 7.95 0.80
N GLN A 88 -9.61 9.20 1.21
CA GLN A 88 -10.23 9.61 2.47
C GLN A 88 -11.34 10.64 2.21
N ARG A 89 -11.96 11.15 3.28
CA ARG A 89 -12.82 12.32 3.24
C ARG A 89 -12.25 13.39 4.16
N ASP A 90 -12.26 14.63 3.71
CA ASP A 90 -11.99 15.77 4.58
C ASP A 90 -13.19 16.06 5.50
N ALA A 91 -13.05 17.08 6.36
CA ALA A 91 -14.08 17.50 7.30
C ALA A 91 -15.40 17.95 6.62
N SER A 92 -15.36 18.32 5.34
CA SER A 92 -16.54 18.68 4.55
C SER A 92 -17.21 17.47 3.88
N GLY A 93 -16.62 16.28 4.02
CA GLY A 93 -17.07 15.07 3.36
C GLY A 93 -16.57 14.93 1.92
N LYS A 94 -15.77 15.87 1.41
CA LYS A 94 -15.19 15.79 0.06
C LYS A 94 -14.10 14.72 0.03
N ALA A 95 -14.06 13.93 -1.04
CA ALA A 95 -13.03 12.93 -1.23
C ALA A 95 -11.66 13.59 -1.42
N THR A 96 -10.66 13.08 -0.72
CA THR A 96 -9.26 13.50 -0.81
C THR A 96 -8.36 12.28 -0.98
N SER A 97 -7.13 12.50 -1.41
CA SER A 97 -6.17 11.43 -1.60
C SER A 97 -4.81 11.77 -1.01
N VAL A 98 -4.14 10.75 -0.49
CA VAL A 98 -2.81 10.81 0.11
C VAL A 98 -2.00 9.61 -0.38
N VAL A 99 -0.70 9.79 -0.56
CA VAL A 99 0.25 8.67 -0.69
C VAL A 99 0.90 8.43 0.67
N ALA A 100 0.83 7.20 1.16
CA ALA A 100 1.57 6.79 2.34
C ALA A 100 2.84 6.05 1.92
N VAL A 101 3.93 6.27 2.66
CA VAL A 101 5.22 5.60 2.48
C VAL A 101 5.64 5.05 3.83
N ASP A 102 5.89 3.74 3.90
CA ASP A 102 6.29 3.03 5.11
C ASP A 102 5.35 3.26 6.30
N GLY A 103 4.05 3.41 6.00
CA GLY A 103 3.01 3.67 6.99
C GLY A 103 2.74 5.15 7.24
N ALA A 104 3.67 6.04 6.91
CA ALA A 104 3.53 7.48 7.12
C ALA A 104 2.74 8.15 5.98
N ALA A 105 1.63 8.80 6.34
CA ALA A 105 0.79 9.52 5.40
C ALA A 105 1.46 10.82 4.93
N GLY A 106 1.57 11.02 3.61
CA GLY A 106 2.09 12.23 3.00
C GLY A 106 1.08 13.39 2.97
N PRO A 107 1.34 14.44 2.17
CA PRO A 107 0.44 15.58 2.04
C PRO A 107 -0.91 15.20 1.43
N VAL A 108 -1.96 15.93 1.82
CA VAL A 108 -3.31 15.76 1.27
C VAL A 108 -3.46 16.48 -0.07
N TYR A 109 -4.09 15.80 -1.02
CA TYR A 109 -4.42 16.31 -2.34
C TYR A 109 -5.88 16.07 -2.68
N ASP A 110 -6.38 16.75 -3.70
CA ASP A 110 -7.73 16.49 -4.20
C ASP A 110 -7.83 15.12 -4.89
N GLU A 111 -6.71 14.64 -5.44
CA GLU A 111 -6.61 13.40 -6.22
C GLU A 111 -5.15 13.02 -6.45
N ILE A 112 -4.85 11.73 -6.40
CA ILE A 112 -3.60 11.14 -6.94
C ILE A 112 -3.94 10.46 -8.27
N LEU A 113 -3.20 10.78 -9.33
CA LEU A 113 -3.55 10.31 -10.67
C LEU A 113 -3.10 8.86 -10.87
N SER A 114 -4.05 7.94 -10.97
CA SER A 114 -3.77 6.51 -11.21
C SER A 114 -3.01 6.23 -12.52
N ALA A 115 -3.16 7.10 -13.53
CA ALA A 115 -2.43 6.98 -14.80
C ALA A 115 -0.94 7.33 -14.69
N GLY A 116 -0.52 7.96 -13.58
CA GLY A 116 0.86 8.27 -13.25
C GLY A 116 1.38 7.42 -12.09
N ILE A 117 1.03 6.12 -12.10
CA ILE A 117 1.33 5.09 -11.10
C ILE A 117 2.52 5.51 -10.22
N PRO A 118 2.34 5.66 -8.90
CA PRO A 118 3.43 6.02 -8.00
C PRO A 118 4.63 5.10 -8.26
N THR A 119 5.77 5.71 -8.57
CA THR A 119 7.04 5.00 -8.74
C THR A 119 7.76 5.03 -7.42
N ILE A 120 8.28 3.88 -6.97
CA ILE A 120 9.10 3.78 -5.77
C ILE A 120 10.52 3.36 -6.19
N SER A 121 11.53 4.12 -5.75
CA SER A 121 12.93 3.76 -5.93
C SER A 121 13.35 2.68 -4.94
N VAL A 122 14.51 2.07 -5.14
CA VAL A 122 15.10 1.12 -4.18
C VAL A 122 15.19 1.69 -2.75
N GLU A 123 15.55 2.97 -2.60
CA GLU A 123 15.65 3.67 -1.30
C GLU A 123 14.32 4.18 -0.76
N GLY A 124 13.18 3.64 -1.23
CA GLY A 124 11.85 4.02 -0.77
C GLY A 124 11.35 5.39 -1.20
N THR A 125 12.13 6.17 -1.96
CA THR A 125 11.65 7.46 -2.51
C THR A 125 10.53 7.24 -3.51
N VAL A 126 9.40 7.90 -3.28
CA VAL A 126 8.20 7.79 -4.12
C VAL A 126 8.01 9.05 -4.96
N THR A 127 7.71 8.89 -6.25
CA THR A 127 7.31 10.00 -7.13
C THR A 127 5.96 9.74 -7.77
N TYR A 128 5.07 10.74 -7.73
CA TYR A 128 3.71 10.68 -8.26
C TYR A 128 3.23 12.05 -8.75
N VAL A 129 2.10 12.06 -9.45
CA VAL A 129 1.41 13.29 -9.87
C VAL A 129 0.12 13.43 -9.09
N ALA A 130 -0.07 14.60 -8.48
CA ALA A 130 -1.24 14.91 -7.68
C ALA A 130 -1.95 16.16 -8.19
N ARG A 131 -3.27 16.23 -7.99
CA ARG A 131 -4.06 17.43 -8.27
C ARG A 131 -4.26 18.23 -6.99
N ARG A 132 -4.00 19.54 -7.09
CA ARG A 132 -4.30 20.53 -6.05
C ARG A 132 -5.02 21.71 -6.68
N GLY A 133 -6.30 21.85 -6.38
CA GLY A 133 -7.22 22.75 -7.04
C GLY A 133 -7.23 22.51 -8.55
N ARG A 134 -6.77 23.52 -9.30
CA ARG A 134 -6.71 23.52 -10.77
C ARG A 134 -5.33 23.17 -11.33
N GLN A 135 -4.38 22.77 -10.48
CA GLN A 135 -3.00 22.48 -10.88
C GLN A 135 -2.67 21.01 -10.66
N PHE A 136 -1.77 20.49 -11.49
CA PHE A 136 -1.12 19.20 -11.28
C PHE A 136 0.31 19.47 -10.83
N VAL A 137 0.75 18.74 -9.80
CA VAL A 137 2.10 18.84 -9.24
C VAL A 137 2.77 17.48 -9.28
N ARG A 138 4.05 17.44 -9.65
CA ARG A 138 4.90 16.28 -9.40
C ARG A 138 5.36 16.34 -7.95
N VAL A 139 5.11 15.29 -7.20
CA VAL A 139 5.50 15.15 -5.80
C VAL A 139 6.61 14.11 -5.72
N THR A 140 7.64 14.41 -4.95
CA THR A 140 8.67 13.46 -4.55
C THR A 140 8.66 13.39 -3.03
N GLN A 141 8.38 12.20 -2.50
CA GLN A 141 8.29 11.92 -1.08
C GLN A 141 9.39 10.93 -0.72
N VAL A 142 10.18 11.26 0.30
CA VAL A 142 11.22 10.38 0.85
C VAL A 142 10.69 9.70 2.11
N PRO A 143 11.11 8.47 2.44
CA PRO A 143 10.79 7.84 3.71
C PRO A 143 11.25 8.72 4.88
N GLU A 144 10.49 8.70 5.98
CA GLU A 144 10.98 9.28 7.24
C GLU A 144 12.14 8.41 7.77
N THR A 145 13.15 9.07 8.37
CA THR A 145 14.40 8.43 8.85
C THR A 145 14.28 7.96 10.29
#